data_AF-A0A7J9VKW5-F1
#
_entry.id   AF-A0A7J9VKW5-F1
#
_cell.length_a   1.000
_cell.length_b   1.000
_cell.length_c   1.000
_cell.angle_alpha   90.00
_cell.angle_beta   90.00
_cell.angle_gamma   90.00
#
_symmetry.space_group_name_H-M   'P 1'
#
loop_
_entity.id
_entity.type
_entity.pdbx_description
1 polymer ?
#
loop_
_entity_poly.entity_id
_entity_poly.type
_entity_poly.pdbx_seq_one_letter_code
_entity_poly.pdbx_strand_id
1 'polypeptide(L)'
;MEPAAGIVLMLAAYVAGTYGGALTAILLHVPGEPNNVPLLWDGWQMNRRGRAAEALGWTATAAFIGGLASWLVLTFAAKPFADVALRFSSSEYFLIVLLGLTSVLALTGSSVLKALMTLVAGM
;
A
#
# COMPACT_ATOMS: atom_id res chain seq x y z
N MET A 1 24.94 9.16 10.33
CA MET A 1 23.94 9.84 9.47
C MET A 1 23.09 10.71 10.38
N GLU A 2 22.76 11.94 10.00
CA GLU A 2 21.72 12.69 10.71
C GLU A 2 20.41 11.89 10.67
N PRO A 3 19.60 11.86 11.74
CA PRO A 3 18.33 11.12 11.78
C PRO A 3 17.41 11.47 10.60
N ALA A 4 17.39 12.74 10.19
CA ALA A 4 16.64 13.20 9.04
C ALA A 4 17.09 12.54 7.73
N ALA A 5 18.40 12.40 7.51
CA ALA A 5 18.94 11.75 6.32
C ALA A 5 18.58 10.25 6.26
N GLY A 6 18.53 9.57 7.42
CA GLY A 6 18.09 8.18 7.51
C GLY A 6 16.62 7.99 7.13
N ILE A 7 15.75 8.89 7.60
CA ILE A 7 14.31 8.87 7.27
C ILE A 7 14.10 9.14 5.79
N VAL A 8 14.78 10.14 5.23
CA VAL A 8 14.69 10.46 3.79
C VAL A 8 15.13 9.27 2.93
N LEU A 9 16.22 8.59 3.30
CA LEU A 9 16.68 7.41 2.59
C LEU A 9 15.65 6.27 2.62
N MET A 10 15.08 5.99 3.80
CA MET A 10 14.03 4.96 3.96
C MET A 10 12.81 5.26 3.10
N LEU A 11 12.35 6.51 3.09
CA LEU A 11 11.23 6.95 2.26
C LEU A 11 11.55 6.82 0.77
N ALA A 12 12.75 7.25 0.34
CA ALA A 12 13.16 7.12 -1.05
C ALA A 12 13.22 5.65 -1.50
N ALA A 13 13.78 4.77 -0.65
CA ALA A 13 13.83 3.34 -0.92
C ALA A 13 12.41 2.72 -1.01
N TYR A 14 11.50 3.10 -0.11
CA TYR A 14 10.11 2.66 -0.13
C TYR A 14 9.38 3.10 -1.40
N VAL A 15 9.49 4.38 -1.78
CA VAL A 15 8.83 4.92 -2.99
C VAL A 15 9.41 4.27 -4.25
N ALA A 16 10.73 4.10 -4.32
CA ALA A 16 11.37 3.44 -5.46
C ALA A 16 10.97 1.95 -5.56
N GLY A 17 10.89 1.26 -4.42
CA GLY A 17 10.49 -0.15 -4.35
C GLY A 17 9.04 -0.38 -4.80
N THR A 18 8.12 0.40 -4.26
CA THR A 18 6.69 0.31 -4.59
C THR A 18 6.42 0.65 -6.07
N TYR A 19 7.11 1.66 -6.61
CA TYR A 19 7.02 1.98 -8.05
C TYR A 19 7.61 0.88 -8.94
N GLY A 20 8.60 0.12 -8.45
CA GLY A 20 9.23 -0.97 -9.20
C GLY A 20 8.23 -2.02 -9.69
N GLY A 21 7.16 -2.28 -8.95
CA GLY A 21 6.10 -3.21 -9.35
C GLY A 21 5.30 -2.75 -10.59
N ALA A 22 5.28 -1.45 -10.90
CA ALA A 22 4.69 -0.92 -12.11
C ALA A 22 5.47 -1.32 -13.37
N LEU A 23 6.80 -1.43 -13.28
CA LEU A 23 7.64 -1.86 -14.40
C LEU A 23 7.30 -3.29 -14.81
N THR A 24 7.22 -4.22 -13.85
CA THR A 24 6.90 -5.63 -14.15
C THR A 24 5.46 -5.78 -14.62
N ALA A 25 4.53 -5.02 -14.05
CA ALA A 25 3.13 -5.03 -14.47
C ALA A 25 2.97 -4.57 -15.93
N ILE A 26 3.57 -3.43 -16.29
CA ILE A 26 3.43 -2.79 -17.60
C ILE A 26 4.25 -3.49 -18.68
N LEU A 27 5.46 -3.95 -18.36
CA LEU A 27 6.40 -4.52 -19.35
C LEU A 27 6.32 -6.03 -19.49
N LEU A 28 5.89 -6.75 -18.45
CA LEU A 28 5.92 -8.22 -18.40
C LEU A 28 4.54 -8.84 -18.13
N HIS A 29 3.49 -8.05 -17.94
CA HIS A 29 2.15 -8.53 -17.59
C HIS A 29 2.09 -9.27 -16.23
N VAL A 30 3.06 -9.04 -15.35
CA VAL A 30 3.15 -9.71 -14.04
C VAL A 30 3.19 -8.65 -12.94
N PRO A 31 2.12 -8.49 -12.14
CA PRO A 31 2.07 -7.49 -11.08
C PRO A 31 2.95 -7.92 -9.89
N GLY A 32 3.82 -7.02 -9.42
CA GLY A 32 4.66 -7.28 -8.25
C GLY A 32 3.90 -7.19 -6.91
N GLU A 33 2.79 -6.46 -6.89
CA GLU A 33 1.95 -6.22 -5.71
C GLU A 33 0.47 -6.12 -6.13
N PRO A 34 -0.50 -6.39 -5.24
CA PRO A 34 -1.94 -6.36 -5.58
C PRO A 34 -2.45 -5.00 -6.07
N ASN A 35 -1.87 -3.89 -5.58
CA ASN A 35 -2.15 -2.52 -6.01
C ASN A 35 -1.78 -2.25 -7.48
N ASN A 36 -0.89 -3.06 -8.08
CA ASN A 36 -0.42 -2.89 -9.45
C ASN A 36 -1.28 -3.64 -10.49
N VAL A 37 -2.29 -4.40 -10.07
CA VAL A 37 -3.20 -5.12 -10.97
C VAL A 37 -3.92 -4.21 -11.98
N PRO A 38 -4.39 -3.00 -11.61
CA PRO A 38 -5.03 -2.10 -12.57
C PRO A 38 -4.12 -1.70 -13.75
N LEU A 39 -2.80 -1.64 -13.54
CA LEU A 39 -1.82 -1.31 -14.59
C LEU A 39 -1.77 -2.35 -15.72
N LEU A 40 -2.31 -3.55 -15.48
CA LEU A 40 -2.44 -4.60 -16.50
C LEU A 40 -3.59 -4.30 -17.49
N TRP A 41 -4.56 -3.49 -17.08
CA TRP A 41 -5.73 -3.18 -17.91
C TRP A 41 -5.41 -2.12 -18.96
N ASP A 42 -4.64 -1.10 -18.60
CA ASP A 42 -4.28 0.03 -19.47
C ASP A 42 -2.79 0.01 -19.86
N GLY A 43 -1.88 -0.01 -18.89
CA GLY A 43 -0.44 0.12 -19.09
C GLY A 43 0.15 -1.03 -19.90
N TRP A 44 -0.22 -2.27 -19.60
CA TRP A 44 0.17 -3.43 -20.42
C TRP A 44 -0.35 -3.33 -21.86
N GLN A 45 -1.58 -2.85 -22.07
CA GLN A 45 -2.13 -2.66 -23.43
C GLN A 45 -1.39 -1.55 -24.19
N MET A 46 -0.96 -0.50 -23.50
CA MET A 46 -0.10 0.55 -24.07
C MET A 46 1.27 0.01 -24.45
N ASN A 47 1.88 -0.84 -23.60
CA ASN A 47 3.14 -1.52 -23.91
C ASN A 47 3.02 -2.38 -25.19
N ARG A 48 1.93 -3.15 -25.33
CA ARG A 48 1.67 -3.94 -26.56
C ARG A 48 1.51 -3.10 -27.82
N ARG A 49 1.18 -1.81 -27.69
CA ARG A 49 1.09 -0.84 -28.79
C ARG A 49 2.41 -0.08 -29.03
N GLY A 50 3.51 -0.48 -28.37
CA GLY A 50 4.80 0.20 -28.45
C GLY A 50 4.89 1.49 -27.63
N ARG A 51 3.89 1.80 -26.80
CA ARG A 51 3.80 3.03 -25.97
C ARG A 51 4.22 2.79 -24.52
N ALA A 52 5.22 1.92 -24.32
CA ALA A 52 5.68 1.51 -22.98
C ALA A 52 6.24 2.67 -22.15
N ALA A 53 7.11 3.50 -22.75
CA ALA A 53 7.70 4.65 -22.08
C ALA A 53 6.64 5.67 -21.63
N GLU A 54 5.61 5.86 -22.45
CA GLU A 54 4.50 6.75 -22.13
C GLU A 54 3.66 6.21 -20.98
N ALA A 55 3.35 4.91 -20.99
CA ALA A 55 2.62 4.26 -19.89
C ALA A 55 3.38 4.39 -18.56
N LEU A 56 4.70 4.18 -18.56
CA LEU A 56 5.54 4.38 -17.38
C LEU A 56 5.56 5.85 -16.94
N GLY A 57 5.64 6.80 -17.89
CA GLY A 57 5.57 8.23 -17.57
C GLY A 57 4.25 8.64 -16.91
N TRP A 58 3.11 8.12 -17.39
CA TRP A 58 1.80 8.35 -16.77
C TRP A 58 1.74 7.79 -15.36
N THR A 59 2.19 6.55 -15.14
CA THR A 59 2.21 5.93 -13.81
C THR A 59 3.11 6.69 -12.83
N ALA A 60 4.29 7.13 -13.26
CA ALA A 60 5.20 7.92 -12.43
C ALA A 60 4.57 9.26 -12.03
N THR A 61 3.92 9.94 -12.98
CA THR A 61 3.27 11.23 -12.72
C THR A 61 2.08 11.07 -11.77
N ALA A 62 1.26 10.02 -11.98
CA ALA A 62 0.14 9.70 -11.10
C ALA A 62 0.62 9.37 -9.68
N ALA A 63 1.70 8.58 -9.53
CA ALA A 63 2.29 8.25 -8.25
C ALA A 63 2.84 9.50 -7.52
N PHE A 64 3.48 10.42 -8.25
CA PHE A 64 3.99 11.67 -7.69
C PHE A 64 2.85 12.56 -7.16
N ILE A 65 1.81 12.79 -7.97
CA ILE A 65 0.66 13.60 -7.58
C ILE A 65 -0.11 12.94 -6.42
N GLY A 66 -0.33 11.62 -6.50
CA GLY A 66 -0.96 10.85 -5.43
C GLY A 66 -0.16 10.89 -4.13
N GLY A 67 1.17 10.82 -4.21
CA GLY A 67 2.07 10.96 -3.07
C GLY A 67 1.98 12.35 -2.41
N LEU A 68 2.01 13.42 -3.21
CA LEU A 68 1.83 14.78 -2.71
C LEU A 68 0.46 14.99 -2.06
N ALA A 69 -0.59 14.50 -2.71
CA ALA A 69 -1.95 14.58 -2.17
C ALA A 69 -2.08 13.81 -0.86
N SER A 70 -1.54 12.59 -0.79
CA SER A 70 -1.51 11.77 0.43
C SER A 70 -0.75 12.45 1.55
N TRP A 71 0.40 13.04 1.27
CA TRP A 71 1.17 13.80 2.26
C TRP A 71 0.40 15.00 2.82
N LEU A 72 -0.27 15.77 1.96
CA LEU A 72 -1.14 16.87 2.39
C LEU A 72 -2.28 16.37 3.27
N VAL A 73 -3.01 15.35 2.81
CA VAL A 73 -4.13 14.76 3.56
C VAL A 73 -3.64 14.25 4.92
N LEU A 74 -2.53 13.53 4.97
CA LEU A 74 -1.97 13.02 6.22
C LEU A 74 -1.60 14.17 7.16
N THR A 75 -0.97 15.23 6.66
CA THR A 75 -0.56 16.38 7.49
C THR A 75 -1.75 17.05 8.17
N PHE A 76 -2.88 17.22 7.47
CA PHE A 76 -4.08 17.84 8.04
C PHE A 76 -4.95 16.85 8.83
N ALA A 77 -5.00 15.59 8.43
CA ALA A 77 -5.85 14.58 9.05
C ALA A 77 -5.19 13.91 10.26
N ALA A 78 -3.86 13.95 10.39
CA ALA A 78 -3.14 13.27 11.48
C ALA A 78 -3.63 13.70 12.86
N LYS A 79 -3.80 15.00 13.09
CA LYS A 79 -4.25 15.54 14.39
C LYS A 79 -5.67 15.09 14.76
N PRO A 80 -6.71 15.31 13.93
CA PRO A 80 -8.06 14.87 14.28
C PRO A 80 -8.15 13.35 14.45
N PHE A 81 -7.42 12.56 13.67
CA PHE A 81 -7.36 11.11 13.87
C PHE A 81 -6.70 10.72 15.20
N ALA A 82 -5.61 11.39 15.58
CA ALA A 82 -4.95 11.15 16.86
C ALA A 82 -5.86 11.49 18.06
N ASP A 83 -6.59 12.60 17.99
CA ASP A 83 -7.52 13.01 19.05
C ASP A 83 -8.68 12.03 19.22
N VAL A 84 -9.14 11.39 18.15
CA VAL A 84 -10.14 10.31 18.21
C VAL A 84 -9.53 9.04 18.77
N ALA A 85 -8.34 8.65 18.30
CA ALA A 85 -7.66 7.44 18.75
C ALA A 85 -7.36 7.47 20.26
N LEU A 86 -6.92 8.61 20.79
CA LEU A 86 -6.61 8.79 22.21
C LEU A 86 -7.84 8.74 23.14
N ARG A 87 -9.06 8.82 22.59
CA ARG A 87 -10.31 8.69 23.36
C ARG A 87 -10.76 7.25 23.57
N PHE A 88 -10.23 6.30 22.79
CA PHE A 88 -10.57 4.90 22.96
C PHE A 88 -10.01 4.36 24.27
N SER A 89 -10.86 3.73 25.07
CA SER A 89 -10.43 2.97 26.24
C SER A 89 -9.91 1.60 25.82
N SER A 90 -9.31 0.87 26.76
CA SER A 90 -8.74 -0.46 26.52
C SER A 90 -9.77 -1.43 25.92
N SER A 91 -11.06 -1.29 26.27
CA SER A 91 -12.15 -2.09 25.74
C SER A 91 -12.42 -1.84 24.25
N GLU A 92 -12.48 -0.58 23.81
CA GLU A 92 -12.70 -0.27 22.39
C GLU A 92 -11.50 -0.68 21.55
N TYR A 93 -10.27 -0.45 22.05
CA TYR A 93 -9.07 -0.91 21.38
C TYR A 93 -9.05 -2.43 21.18
N PHE A 94 -9.44 -3.21 22.19
CA PHE A 94 -9.55 -4.66 22.06
C PHE A 94 -10.55 -5.07 20.98
N LEU A 95 -11.73 -4.43 20.96
CA LEU A 95 -12.76 -4.73 19.96
C LEU A 95 -12.33 -4.35 18.54
N ILE A 96 -11.63 -3.22 18.36
CA ILE A 96 -11.11 -2.80 17.05
C ILE A 96 -10.06 -3.78 16.54
N VAL A 97 -9.13 -4.21 17.40
CA VAL A 97 -8.14 -5.23 17.05
C VAL A 97 -8.83 -6.54 16.71
N LEU A 98 -9.75 -7.02 17.55
CA LEU A 98 -10.50 -8.26 17.33
C LEU A 98 -11.29 -8.21 16.02
N LEU A 99 -11.92 -7.08 15.70
CA LEU A 99 -12.63 -6.86 14.44
C LEU A 99 -11.66 -6.95 13.25
N GLY A 100 -10.48 -6.33 13.37
CA GLY A 100 -9.43 -6.40 12.35
C GLY A 100 -8.98 -7.83 12.09
N LEU A 101 -8.66 -8.58 13.15
CA LEU A 101 -8.28 -10.00 13.05
C LEU A 101 -9.40 -10.84 12.44
N THR A 102 -10.65 -10.61 12.86
CA THR A 102 -11.82 -11.33 12.32
C THR A 102 -12.05 -11.01 10.84
N SER A 103 -11.79 -9.77 10.41
CA SER A 103 -11.91 -9.37 8.99
C SER A 103 -10.87 -10.08 8.10
N VAL A 104 -9.66 -10.31 8.61
CA VAL A 104 -8.64 -11.13 7.93
C VAL A 104 -9.11 -12.57 7.78
N LEU A 105 -9.74 -13.14 8.82
CA LEU A 105 -10.33 -14.47 8.75
C LEU A 105 -11.47 -14.53 7.72
N ALA A 106 -12.30 -13.47 7.61
CA ALA A 106 -13.39 -13.40 6.64
C ALA A 106 -12.90 -13.30 5.18
N LEU A 107 -11.75 -12.68 4.95
CA LEU A 107 -11.10 -12.59 3.63
C LEU A 107 -10.37 -13.89 3.26
N THR A 108 -10.05 -14.74 4.25
CA THR A 108 -9.39 -16.02 4.03
C THR A 108 -10.46 -17.09 3.83
N GLY A 109 -10.50 -17.73 2.66
CA GLY A 109 -11.54 -18.71 2.30
C GLY A 109 -11.59 -19.99 3.16
N SER A 110 -11.46 -21.17 2.55
CA SER A 110 -11.91 -22.46 3.11
C SER A 110 -11.21 -22.99 4.38
N SER A 111 -10.24 -22.27 4.98
CA SER A 111 -9.54 -22.76 6.18
C SER A 111 -9.21 -21.66 7.19
N VAL A 112 -10.23 -21.32 7.99
CA VAL A 112 -10.12 -20.43 9.17
C VAL A 112 -9.02 -20.88 10.13
N LEU A 113 -8.81 -22.20 10.28
CA LEU A 113 -7.78 -22.75 11.17
C LEU A 113 -6.35 -22.41 10.70
N LYS A 114 -6.08 -22.46 9.39
CA LYS A 114 -4.77 -22.06 8.83
C LYS A 114 -4.54 -20.54 8.93
N ALA A 115 -5.60 -19.76 8.74
CA ALA A 115 -5.57 -18.32 8.91
C ALA A 115 -5.26 -17.94 10.36
N LEU A 116 -5.87 -18.63 11.33
CA LEU A 116 -5.59 -18.40 12.75
C LEU A 116 -4.15 -18.78 13.14
N MET A 117 -3.64 -19.91 12.62
CA MET A 117 -2.25 -20.32 12.87
C MET A 117 -1.22 -19.34 12.27
N THR A 118 -1.47 -18.82 11.07
CA THR A 118 -0.59 -17.81 10.44
C THR A 118 -0.68 -16.45 11.12
N LEU A 119 -1.86 -16.09 11.63
CA LEU A 119 -2.06 -14.87 12.43
C LEU A 119 -1.28 -14.93 13.74
N VAL A 120 -1.33 -16.04 14.47
CA VAL A 120 -0.59 -16.22 15.73
C VAL A 120 0.92 -16.39 15.52
N ALA A 121 1.33 -17.05 14.42
CA ALA A 121 2.74 -17.24 14.11
C ALA A 121 3.40 -16.01 13.45
N GLY A 122 2.62 -15.11 12.86
CA GLY A 122 3.09 -13.91 12.17
C GLY A 122 3.08 -12.63 13.01
N MET A 123 2.41 -12.63 14.16
CA MET A 123 2.50 -11.55 15.16
C MET A 123 3.75 -11.65 16.02
#